data_AF-A0A2P6PTU4-F1
#
_entry.id   AF-A0A2P6PTU4-F1
#
_cell.length_a   1.000
_cell.length_b   1.000
_cell.length_c   1.000
_cell.angle_alpha   90.00
_cell.angle_beta   90.00
_cell.angle_gamma   90.00
#
_symmetry.space_group_name_H-M   'P 1'
#
loop_
_entity.id
_entity.type
_entity.pdbx_description
1 polymer ?
#
loop_
_entity_poly.entity_id
_entity_poly.type
_entity_poly.pdbx_seq_one_letter_code
_entity_poly.pdbx_strand_id
1 'polypeptide(L)'
;MAFGVPRIFYAGFVLTTCVAGAQLSSYASFLSKGDVALSILLTSSTTIASVIVTPILTGLLIGSVVPVNAVAMAKSILQVVLVPVTIGLALNTYAKPVVTILQPVMPFVAMICTSLCIGSPLAINQRQILSMDGLRLIFPVLAFHAVAFAVGYWVSKIPSVRQEEEVSRTLSLCTGMQSSTLAGLLASQFLGSSQAVPPACSVVAMAIMGLFLASFWGTGARIRDLSSLLMPQTSSTMNAS
;
A
#
# COMPACT_ATOMS: atom_id res chain seq x y z
N MET A 1 10.34 -19.20 -10.86
CA MET A 1 9.88 -18.20 -9.88
C MET A 1 9.34 -17.02 -10.66
N ALA A 2 8.01 -16.92 -10.76
CA ALA A 2 7.35 -15.92 -11.59
C ALA A 2 7.81 -14.52 -11.17
N PHE A 3 8.15 -13.68 -12.15
CA PHE A 3 8.63 -12.29 -12.01
C PHE A 3 10.08 -12.02 -11.60
N GLY A 4 10.94 -13.03 -11.40
CA GLY A 4 12.39 -12.77 -11.24
C GLY A 4 12.81 -12.21 -9.88
N VAL A 5 11.98 -12.35 -8.86
CA VAL A 5 12.33 -12.01 -7.46
C VAL A 5 13.52 -12.86 -7.01
N PRO A 6 14.62 -12.25 -6.49
CA PRO A 6 15.73 -12.99 -5.92
C PRO A 6 15.30 -13.86 -4.74
N ARG A 7 15.81 -15.10 -4.66
CA ARG A 7 15.45 -16.07 -3.60
C ARG A 7 15.67 -15.51 -2.19
N ILE A 8 16.73 -14.72 -2.01
CA ILE A 8 17.08 -14.09 -0.74
C ILE A 8 16.01 -13.12 -0.22
N PHE A 9 15.15 -12.60 -1.10
CA PHE A 9 14.11 -11.62 -0.76
C PHE A 9 12.68 -12.15 -0.92
N TYR A 10 12.51 -13.40 -1.33
CA TYR A 10 11.22 -13.95 -1.70
C TYR A 10 10.19 -13.88 -0.56
N ALA A 11 10.58 -14.30 0.63
CA ALA A 11 9.68 -14.34 1.79
C ALA A 11 9.21 -12.94 2.19
N GLY A 12 10.12 -11.97 2.23
CA GLY A 12 9.81 -10.56 2.51
C GLY A 12 8.94 -9.92 1.43
N PHE A 13 9.16 -10.27 0.16
CA PHE A 13 8.34 -9.78 -0.95
C PHE A 13 6.90 -10.28 -0.82
N VAL A 14 6.71 -11.59 -0.60
CA VAL A 14 5.37 -12.16 -0.42
C VAL A 14 4.70 -11.63 0.86
N LEU A 15 5.43 -11.47 1.96
CA LEU A 15 4.88 -10.84 3.16
C LEU A 15 4.40 -9.41 2.87
N THR A 16 5.16 -8.65 2.06
CA THR A 16 4.77 -7.30 1.65
C THR A 16 3.43 -7.32 0.92
N THR A 17 3.16 -8.32 0.06
CA THR A 17 1.88 -8.38 -0.65
C THR A 17 0.69 -8.78 0.23
N CYS A 18 0.93 -9.35 1.42
CA CYS A 18 -0.09 -9.89 2.32
C CYS A 18 -0.57 -8.90 3.40
N VAL A 19 0.07 -7.73 3.57
CA VAL A 19 -0.30 -6.77 4.62
C VAL A 19 -1.50 -5.88 4.23
N ALA A 20 -2.10 -5.25 5.23
CA ALA A 20 -3.18 -4.27 5.07
C ALA A 20 -2.78 -3.05 4.23
N GLY A 21 -3.76 -2.24 3.86
CA GLY A 21 -3.54 -0.95 3.20
C GLY A 21 -2.74 0.04 4.05
N ALA A 22 -2.04 0.97 3.40
CA ALA A 22 -1.30 2.04 4.05
C ALA A 22 -2.19 3.24 4.36
N GLN A 23 -1.94 3.88 5.51
CA GLN A 23 -2.61 5.13 5.90
C GLN A 23 -2.41 6.26 4.87
N LEU A 24 -1.31 6.24 4.11
CA LEU A 24 -1.03 7.17 3.03
C LEU A 24 -2.11 7.16 1.93
N SER A 25 -2.87 6.07 1.76
CA SER A 25 -3.94 6.00 0.76
C SER A 25 -5.07 6.98 1.02
N SER A 26 -5.33 7.35 2.28
CA SER A 26 -6.37 8.32 2.64
C SER A 26 -6.02 9.74 2.16
N TYR A 27 -4.76 10.14 2.36
CA TYR A 27 -4.23 11.39 1.83
C TYR A 27 -4.19 11.38 0.28
N ALA A 28 -3.75 10.27 -0.32
CA ALA A 28 -3.78 10.12 -1.77
C ALA A 28 -5.22 10.18 -2.32
N SER A 29 -6.20 9.61 -1.61
CA SER A 29 -7.62 9.66 -2.01
C SER A 29 -8.13 11.09 -2.00
N PHE A 30 -7.81 11.86 -0.95
CA PHE A 30 -8.10 13.29 -0.89
C PHE A 30 -7.47 14.05 -2.06
N LEU A 31 -6.18 13.84 -2.32
CA LEU A 31 -5.46 14.48 -3.43
C LEU A 31 -6.08 14.13 -4.80
N SER A 32 -6.56 12.90 -4.96
CA SER A 32 -7.15 12.40 -6.21
C SER A 32 -8.60 12.82 -6.46
N LYS A 33 -9.22 13.56 -5.52
CA LYS A 33 -10.68 13.79 -5.49
C LYS A 33 -11.46 12.47 -5.52
N GLY A 34 -11.01 11.49 -4.73
CA GLY A 34 -11.72 10.23 -4.49
C GLY A 34 -12.53 10.29 -3.18
N ASP A 35 -13.23 9.20 -2.89
CA ASP A 35 -13.96 9.06 -1.63
C ASP A 35 -12.99 8.79 -0.45
N VAL A 36 -12.76 9.82 0.36
CA VAL A 36 -11.88 9.77 1.54
C VAL A 36 -12.49 8.93 2.65
N ALA A 37 -13.81 8.99 2.84
CA ALA A 37 -14.48 8.23 3.90
C ALA A 37 -14.37 6.73 3.63
N LEU A 38 -14.60 6.31 2.39
CA LEU A 38 -14.38 4.94 1.94
C LEU A 38 -12.91 4.51 2.13
N SER A 39 -11.94 5.38 1.83
CA SER A 39 -10.52 5.07 2.02
C SER A 39 -10.19 4.74 3.47
N ILE A 40 -10.73 5.53 4.41
CA ILE A 40 -10.55 5.32 5.85
C ILE A 40 -11.22 4.01 6.28
N LEU A 41 -12.42 3.72 5.79
CA LEU A 41 -13.15 2.47 6.10
C LEU A 41 -12.42 1.23 5.58
N LEU A 42 -11.95 1.25 4.34
CA LEU A 42 -11.19 0.15 3.74
C LEU A 42 -9.86 -0.06 4.48
N THR A 43 -9.14 1.01 4.78
CA THR A 43 -7.86 0.92 5.51
C THR A 43 -8.08 0.38 6.92
N SER A 44 -9.12 0.85 7.62
CA SER A 44 -9.43 0.39 8.99
C SER A 44 -9.89 -1.07 9.00
N SER A 45 -10.79 -1.46 8.09
CA SER A 45 -11.29 -2.84 7.98
C SER A 45 -10.18 -3.82 7.59
N THR A 46 -9.35 -3.49 6.59
CA THR A 46 -8.21 -4.32 6.21
C THR A 46 -7.16 -4.41 7.31
N THR A 47 -6.96 -3.33 8.06
CA THR A 47 -6.09 -3.33 9.24
C THR A 47 -6.58 -4.31 10.30
N ILE A 48 -7.87 -4.29 10.64
CA ILE A 48 -8.46 -5.23 11.60
C ILE A 48 -8.36 -6.67 11.07
N ALA A 49 -8.72 -6.90 9.80
CA ALA A 49 -8.66 -8.20 9.17
C ALA A 49 -7.23 -8.76 9.11
N SER A 50 -6.21 -7.89 8.98
CA SER A 50 -4.80 -8.29 8.82
C SER A 50 -4.25 -9.10 9.99
N VAL A 51 -4.80 -8.95 11.20
CA VAL A 51 -4.41 -9.75 12.36
C VAL A 51 -4.57 -11.24 12.11
N ILE A 52 -5.57 -11.62 11.32
CA ILE A 52 -5.86 -13.01 10.97
C ILE A 52 -5.35 -13.32 9.55
N VAL A 53 -5.65 -12.45 8.60
CA VAL A 53 -5.39 -12.71 7.18
C VAL A 53 -3.89 -12.72 6.87
N THR A 54 -3.12 -11.76 7.39
CA THR A 54 -1.68 -11.65 7.07
C THR A 54 -0.90 -12.88 7.55
N PRO A 55 -1.01 -13.36 8.80
CA PRO A 55 -0.28 -14.55 9.24
C PRO A 55 -0.70 -15.82 8.50
N ILE A 56 -1.99 -15.98 8.18
CA ILE A 56 -2.49 -17.14 7.43
C ILE A 56 -1.92 -17.13 6.00
N LEU A 57 -2.06 -16.02 5.27
CA LEU A 57 -1.52 -15.92 3.91
C LEU A 57 0.00 -16.08 3.88
N THR A 58 0.70 -15.49 4.85
CA THR A 58 2.15 -15.66 4.97
C THR A 58 2.50 -17.14 5.22
N GLY A 59 1.82 -17.81 6.16
CA GLY A 59 2.04 -19.23 6.42
C GLY A 59 1.77 -20.12 5.21
N LEU A 60 0.70 -19.84 4.46
CA LEU A 60 0.34 -20.61 3.27
C LEU A 60 1.31 -20.40 2.10
N LEU A 61 1.75 -19.15 1.89
CA LEU A 61 2.54 -18.79 0.70
C LEU A 61 4.04 -18.96 0.89
N ILE A 62 4.56 -18.85 2.12
CA ILE A 62 6.01 -18.93 2.39
C ILE A 62 6.39 -19.92 3.49
N GLY A 63 5.43 -20.57 4.15
CA GLY A 63 5.69 -21.52 5.24
C GLY A 63 6.50 -22.75 4.83
N SER A 64 6.55 -23.07 3.53
CA SER A 64 7.41 -24.12 2.98
C SER A 64 8.86 -23.67 2.76
N VAL A 65 9.14 -22.37 2.85
CA VAL A 65 10.46 -21.75 2.58
C VAL A 65 11.11 -21.26 3.87
N VAL A 66 10.31 -20.71 4.79
CA VAL A 66 10.76 -20.16 6.08
C VAL A 66 9.79 -20.59 7.18
N PRO A 67 10.26 -20.97 8.38
CA PRO A 67 9.35 -21.27 9.49
C PRO A 67 8.54 -20.03 9.89
N VAL A 68 7.22 -20.07 9.67
CA VAL A 68 6.32 -18.96 10.00
C VAL A 68 5.61 -19.23 11.32
N ASN A 69 5.83 -18.37 12.32
CA ASN A 69 5.06 -18.40 13.57
C ASN A 69 3.83 -17.51 13.44
N ALA A 70 2.75 -18.06 12.89
CA ALA A 70 1.52 -17.29 12.61
C ALA A 70 0.89 -16.68 13.88
N VAL A 71 0.95 -17.39 15.02
CA VAL A 71 0.40 -16.89 16.29
C VAL A 71 1.20 -15.70 16.80
N ALA A 72 2.53 -15.77 16.75
CA ALA A 72 3.38 -14.66 17.17
C ALA A 72 3.25 -13.44 16.24
N MET A 73 3.12 -13.67 14.93
CA MET A 73 2.83 -12.61 13.97
C MET A 73 1.48 -11.95 14.26
N ALA A 74 0.42 -12.72 14.50
CA ALA A 74 -0.89 -12.18 14.87
C ALA A 74 -0.83 -11.32 16.13
N LYS A 75 -0.13 -11.79 17.17
CA LYS A 75 0.10 -11.02 18.41
C LYS A 75 0.85 -9.71 18.15
N SER A 76 1.87 -9.75 17.29
CA SER A 76 2.65 -8.55 16.92
C SER A 76 1.77 -7.53 16.18
N ILE A 77 0.95 -7.95 15.22
CA ILE A 77 0.01 -7.06 14.52
C ILE A 77 -1.01 -6.47 15.50
N LEU A 78 -1.57 -7.30 16.39
CA LEU A 78 -2.53 -6.84 17.41
C LEU A 78 -1.92 -5.75 18.30
N GLN A 79 -0.69 -5.96 18.78
CA GLN A 79 0.01 -5.02 19.68
C GLN A 79 0.47 -3.74 18.98
N VAL A 80 1.03 -3.85 17.77
CA VAL A 80 1.65 -2.71 17.09
C VAL A 80 0.61 -1.88 16.33
N VAL A 81 -0.52 -2.47 15.93
CA VAL A 81 -1.51 -1.79 15.09
C VAL A 81 -2.84 -1.60 15.80
N LEU A 82 -3.48 -2.67 16.25
CA LEU A 82 -4.84 -2.57 16.80
C LEU A 82 -4.89 -1.90 18.16
N VAL A 83 -3.92 -2.16 19.05
CA VAL A 83 -3.89 -1.50 20.36
C VAL A 83 -3.75 0.02 20.21
N PRO A 84 -2.79 0.58 19.45
CA PRO A 84 -2.72 2.03 19.23
C PRO A 84 -3.95 2.62 18.56
N VAL A 85 -4.53 1.93 17.57
CA VAL A 85 -5.74 2.41 16.87
C VAL A 85 -6.94 2.44 17.81
N THR A 86 -7.14 1.40 18.62
CA THR A 86 -8.25 1.35 19.59
C THR A 86 -8.08 2.39 20.70
N ILE A 87 -6.87 2.61 21.19
CA ILE A 87 -6.57 3.69 22.15
C ILE A 87 -6.86 5.06 21.52
N GLY A 88 -6.38 5.31 20.30
CA GLY A 88 -6.63 6.57 19.59
C GLY A 88 -8.13 6.83 19.38
N LEU A 89 -8.88 5.80 19.01
CA LEU A 89 -10.34 5.87 18.87
C LEU A 89 -11.01 6.15 20.22
N ALA A 90 -10.65 5.43 21.27
CA ALA A 90 -11.20 5.64 22.61
C ALA A 90 -10.92 7.06 23.13
N LEU A 91 -9.72 7.59 22.92
CA LEU A 91 -9.37 8.97 23.27
C LEU A 91 -10.21 9.98 22.49
N ASN A 92 -10.42 9.76 21.19
CA ASN A 92 -11.27 10.63 20.35
C ASN A 92 -12.75 10.60 20.77
N THR A 93 -13.23 9.46 21.29
CA THR A 93 -14.61 9.33 21.78
C THR A 93 -14.80 9.92 23.18
N TYR A 94 -13.92 9.58 24.13
CA TYR A 94 -14.13 9.86 25.56
C TYR A 94 -13.31 11.03 26.12
N ALA A 95 -12.20 11.39 25.49
CA ALA A 95 -11.25 12.40 25.96
C ALA A 95 -11.04 13.54 24.96
N LYS A 96 -12.15 14.03 24.36
CA LYS A 96 -12.12 15.12 23.35
C LYS A 96 -11.26 16.34 23.75
N PRO A 97 -11.29 16.84 25.01
CA PRO A 97 -10.44 17.97 25.39
C PRO A 97 -8.94 17.70 25.18
N VAL A 98 -8.49 16.46 25.46
CA VAL A 98 -7.10 16.04 25.24
C VAL A 98 -6.79 16.01 23.75
N VAL A 99 -7.69 15.43 22.95
CA VAL A 99 -7.51 15.34 21.49
C VAL A 99 -7.44 16.72 20.85
N THR A 100 -8.28 17.68 21.26
CA THR A 100 -8.25 19.05 20.74
C THR A 100 -6.90 19.74 20.99
N ILE A 101 -6.24 19.45 22.11
CA ILE A 101 -4.91 20.00 22.43
C ILE A 101 -3.82 19.34 21.59
N LEU A 102 -3.91 18.02 21.37
CA LEU A 102 -2.88 17.26 20.65
C LEU A 102 -2.97 17.39 19.13
N GLN A 103 -4.19 17.50 18.58
CA GLN A 103 -4.48 17.46 17.15
C GLN A 103 -3.61 18.42 16.30
N PRO A 104 -3.31 19.66 16.71
CA PRO A 104 -2.44 20.56 15.93
C PRO A 104 -1.00 20.05 15.77
N VAL A 105 -0.49 19.27 16.71
CA VAL A 105 0.89 18.77 16.73
C VAL A 105 1.00 17.37 16.09
N MET A 106 -0.10 16.61 16.06
CA MET A 106 -0.14 15.24 15.51
C MET A 106 0.42 15.10 14.08
N PRO A 107 0.16 16.01 13.12
CA PRO A 107 0.75 15.90 11.78
C PRO A 107 2.28 15.91 11.78
N PHE A 108 2.91 16.73 12.64
CA PHE A 108 4.37 16.81 12.75
C PHE A 108 4.94 15.53 13.38
N VAL A 109 4.30 15.03 14.44
CA VAL A 109 4.70 13.76 15.08
C VAL A 109 4.58 12.61 14.08
N ALA A 110 3.45 12.51 13.39
CA ALA A 110 3.24 11.48 12.37
C ALA A 110 4.27 11.57 11.23
N MET A 111 4.63 12.77 10.78
CA MET A 111 5.64 12.98 9.75
C MET A 111 7.02 12.50 10.22
N ILE A 112 7.45 12.87 11.42
CA ILE A 112 8.75 12.45 11.98
C ILE A 112 8.77 10.93 12.17
N CYS A 113 7.76 10.36 12.83
CA CYS A 113 7.66 8.92 13.06
C CYS A 113 7.66 8.15 11.74
N THR A 114 6.86 8.57 10.77
CA THR A 114 6.80 7.91 9.45
C THR A 114 8.14 7.99 8.73
N SER A 115 8.81 9.15 8.77
CA SER A 115 10.13 9.33 8.17
C SER A 115 11.18 8.40 8.80
N LEU A 116 11.14 8.21 10.11
CA LEU A 116 12.03 7.28 10.82
C LEU A 116 11.70 5.81 10.53
N CYS A 117 10.42 5.45 10.51
CA CYS A 117 9.96 4.10 10.18
C CYS A 117 10.31 3.69 8.75
N ILE A 118 10.34 4.64 7.82
CA ILE A 118 10.75 4.42 6.43
C ILE A 118 12.28 4.45 6.32
N GLY A 119 12.93 5.45 6.88
CA GLY A 119 14.37 5.67 6.74
C GLY A 119 15.21 4.59 7.40
N SER A 120 14.79 4.07 8.56
CA SER A 120 15.61 3.10 9.31
C SER A 120 15.80 1.76 8.58
N PRO A 121 14.76 1.09 8.01
CA PRO A 121 14.99 -0.12 7.22
C PRO A 121 15.80 0.13 5.96
N LEU A 122 15.64 1.29 5.30
CA LEU A 122 16.47 1.65 4.14
C LEU A 122 17.95 1.79 4.53
N ALA A 123 18.24 2.51 5.61
CA ALA A 123 19.61 2.74 6.08
C ALA A 123 20.28 1.44 6.54
N ILE A 124 19.58 0.62 7.32
CA ILE A 124 20.07 -0.67 7.82
C ILE A 124 20.38 -1.63 6.66
N ASN A 125 19.52 -1.64 5.63
CA ASN A 125 19.63 -2.58 4.52
C ASN A 125 20.30 -2.02 3.27
N GLN A 126 20.92 -0.84 3.32
CA GLN A 126 21.46 -0.12 2.16
C GLN A 126 22.38 -0.99 1.28
N ARG A 127 23.25 -1.81 1.89
CA ARG A 127 24.19 -2.66 1.15
C ARG A 127 23.48 -3.76 0.36
N GLN A 128 22.40 -4.32 0.92
CA GLN A 128 21.59 -5.33 0.24
C GLN A 128 20.72 -4.69 -0.85
N ILE A 129 20.18 -3.50 -0.61
CA ILE A 129 19.39 -2.74 -1.60
C ILE A 129 20.26 -2.38 -2.82
N LEU A 130 21.50 -1.96 -2.60
CA LEU A 130 22.45 -1.59 -3.66
C LEU A 130 23.16 -2.79 -4.31
N SER A 131 22.90 -4.00 -3.84
CA SER A 131 23.45 -5.22 -4.45
C SER A 131 22.74 -5.56 -5.77
N MET A 132 23.32 -6.45 -6.57
CA MET A 132 22.71 -6.93 -7.82
C MET A 132 21.34 -7.59 -7.57
N ASP A 133 21.17 -8.31 -6.46
CA ASP A 133 19.87 -8.87 -6.08
C ASP A 133 18.90 -7.74 -5.70
N GLY A 134 19.35 -6.72 -4.97
CA GLY A 134 18.51 -5.58 -4.59
C GLY A 134 18.00 -4.80 -5.81
N LEU A 135 18.86 -4.58 -6.80
CA LEU A 135 18.47 -3.96 -8.07
C LEU A 135 17.46 -4.81 -8.86
N ARG A 136 17.64 -6.14 -8.87
CA ARG A 136 16.68 -7.07 -9.50
C ARG A 136 15.31 -7.08 -8.82
N LEU A 137 15.23 -6.69 -7.55
CA LEU A 137 13.98 -6.61 -6.79
C LEU A 137 13.11 -5.40 -7.17
N ILE A 138 13.70 -4.34 -7.74
CA ILE A 138 12.99 -3.09 -8.07
C ILE A 138 11.83 -3.37 -9.04
N PHE A 139 12.09 -4.10 -10.13
CA PHE A 139 11.06 -4.38 -11.13
C PHE A 139 9.87 -5.17 -10.56
N PRO A 140 10.05 -6.30 -9.85
CA PRO A 140 8.96 -7.01 -9.18
C PRO A 140 8.13 -6.13 -8.24
N VAL A 141 8.77 -5.27 -7.45
CA VAL A 141 8.09 -4.36 -6.52
C VAL A 141 7.24 -3.34 -7.27
N LEU A 142 7.80 -2.68 -8.29
CA LEU A 142 7.06 -1.74 -9.13
C LEU A 142 5.90 -2.42 -9.87
N ALA A 143 6.15 -3.60 -10.45
CA ALA A 143 5.13 -4.37 -11.15
C ALA A 143 3.99 -4.79 -10.23
N PHE A 144 4.30 -5.26 -9.02
CA PHE A 144 3.30 -5.61 -8.02
C PHE A 144 2.39 -4.43 -7.69
N HIS A 145 2.96 -3.26 -7.35
CA HIS A 145 2.16 -2.08 -7.03
C HIS A 145 1.36 -1.61 -8.26
N ALA A 146 1.96 -1.60 -9.45
CA ALA A 146 1.26 -1.22 -10.68
C ALA A 146 0.04 -2.10 -10.95
N VAL A 147 0.20 -3.41 -10.81
CA VAL A 147 -0.89 -4.38 -10.93
C VAL A 147 -1.92 -4.16 -9.83
N ALA A 148 -1.51 -3.95 -8.58
CA ALA A 148 -2.43 -3.71 -7.47
C ALA A 148 -3.26 -2.43 -7.67
N PHE A 149 -2.67 -1.32 -8.12
CA PHE A 149 -3.40 -0.11 -8.51
C PHE A 149 -4.39 -0.42 -9.65
N ALA A 150 -3.91 -1.04 -10.72
CA ALA A 150 -4.72 -1.34 -11.89
C ALA A 150 -5.91 -2.25 -11.54
N VAL A 151 -5.67 -3.35 -10.80
CA VAL A 151 -6.71 -4.28 -10.36
C VAL A 151 -7.72 -3.57 -9.47
N GLY A 152 -7.29 -2.77 -8.50
CA GLY A 152 -8.19 -1.99 -7.64
C GLY A 152 -9.11 -1.06 -8.43
N TYR A 153 -8.58 -0.40 -9.47
CA TYR A 153 -9.38 0.43 -10.37
C TYR A 153 -10.36 -0.41 -11.22
N TRP A 154 -9.85 -1.40 -11.95
CA TRP A 154 -10.61 -2.13 -12.97
C TRP A 154 -11.64 -3.09 -12.40
N VAL A 155 -11.39 -3.69 -11.23
CA VAL A 155 -12.40 -4.51 -10.54
C VAL A 155 -13.66 -3.70 -10.26
N SER A 156 -13.51 -2.44 -9.87
CA SER A 156 -14.65 -1.53 -9.65
C SER A 156 -15.37 -1.09 -10.93
N LYS A 157 -14.84 -1.42 -12.12
CA LYS A 157 -15.44 -1.11 -13.42
C LYS A 157 -16.12 -2.33 -14.08
N ILE A 158 -16.02 -3.52 -13.47
CA ILE A 158 -16.71 -4.71 -13.96
C ILE A 158 -18.23 -4.45 -13.92
N PRO A 159 -19.00 -4.79 -14.98
CA PRO A 159 -20.42 -4.44 -15.08
C PRO A 159 -21.29 -4.82 -13.88
N SER A 160 -21.00 -5.95 -13.22
CA SER A 160 -21.76 -6.46 -12.06
C SER A 160 -21.51 -5.68 -10.76
N VAL A 161 -20.40 -4.96 -10.65
CA VAL A 161 -19.98 -4.24 -9.42
C VAL A 161 -19.58 -2.80 -9.71
N ARG A 162 -20.05 -2.25 -10.84
CA ARG A 162 -19.62 -0.96 -11.36
C ARG A 162 -19.84 0.16 -10.35
N GLN A 163 -18.77 0.86 -10.01
CA GLN A 163 -18.76 2.00 -9.10
C GLN A 163 -18.54 3.33 -9.84
N GLU A 164 -18.85 4.42 -9.13
CA GLU A 164 -18.51 5.77 -9.56
C GLU A 164 -17.00 6.00 -9.63
N GLU A 165 -16.58 7.03 -10.36
CA GLU A 165 -15.16 7.30 -10.60
C GLU A 165 -14.39 7.57 -9.29
N GLU A 166 -14.99 8.29 -8.35
CA GLU A 166 -14.37 8.63 -7.06
C GLU A 166 -14.09 7.36 -6.23
N VAL A 167 -15.04 6.42 -6.23
CA VAL A 167 -14.90 5.11 -5.58
C VAL A 167 -13.84 4.26 -6.29
N SER A 168 -13.80 4.25 -7.64
CA SER A 168 -12.77 3.53 -8.40
C SER A 168 -11.35 4.03 -8.10
N ARG A 169 -11.17 5.35 -7.97
CA ARG A 169 -9.89 5.97 -7.59
C ARG A 169 -9.48 5.55 -6.18
N THR A 170 -10.42 5.62 -5.22
CA THR A 170 -10.18 5.18 -3.85
C THR A 170 -9.79 3.70 -3.79
N LEU A 171 -10.51 2.82 -4.48
CA LEU A 171 -10.22 1.38 -4.52
C LEU A 171 -8.85 1.10 -5.13
N SER A 172 -8.49 1.80 -6.21
CA SER A 172 -7.15 1.74 -6.80
C SER A 172 -6.08 2.10 -5.77
N LEU A 173 -6.22 3.23 -5.08
CA LEU A 173 -5.23 3.73 -4.13
C LEU A 173 -5.13 2.83 -2.89
N CYS A 174 -6.25 2.40 -2.33
CA CYS A 174 -6.27 1.48 -1.18
C CYS A 174 -5.68 0.11 -1.52
N THR A 175 -5.84 -0.38 -2.75
CA THR A 175 -5.28 -1.68 -3.17
C THR A 175 -3.78 -1.58 -3.44
N GLY A 176 -3.33 -0.51 -4.12
CA GLY A 176 -1.93 -0.36 -4.50
C GLY A 176 -1.01 0.15 -3.40
N MET A 177 -1.53 0.87 -2.39
CA MET A 177 -0.74 1.39 -1.28
C MET A 177 -0.89 0.47 -0.06
N GLN A 178 0.16 -0.29 0.25
CA GLN A 178 0.18 -1.28 1.33
C GLN A 178 0.99 -0.80 2.54
N SER A 179 0.74 -1.33 3.73
CA SER A 179 1.48 -0.95 4.94
C SER A 179 2.89 -1.57 4.96
N SER A 180 3.79 -1.01 4.16
CA SER A 180 5.19 -1.47 4.09
C SER A 180 5.92 -1.37 5.43
N THR A 181 5.53 -0.43 6.31
CA THR A 181 6.05 -0.34 7.68
C THR A 181 5.70 -1.59 8.50
N LEU A 182 4.45 -2.05 8.43
CA LEU A 182 4.02 -3.28 9.10
C LEU A 182 4.73 -4.50 8.51
N ALA A 183 4.84 -4.57 7.18
CA ALA A 183 5.57 -5.64 6.51
C ALA A 183 7.05 -5.68 6.93
N GLY A 184 7.72 -4.52 7.00
CA GLY A 184 9.11 -4.40 7.44
C GLY A 184 9.32 -4.82 8.89
N LEU A 185 8.40 -4.43 9.79
CA LEU A 185 8.42 -4.85 11.19
C LEU A 185 8.28 -6.36 11.32
N LEU A 186 7.29 -6.96 10.66
CA LEU A 186 7.05 -8.40 10.70
C LEU A 186 8.20 -9.18 10.04
N ALA A 187 8.72 -8.71 8.92
CA ALA A 187 9.86 -9.33 8.24
C ALA A 187 11.10 -9.35 9.15
N SER A 188 11.42 -8.21 9.77
CA SER A 188 12.56 -8.07 10.68
C SER A 188 12.43 -8.95 11.93
N GLN A 189 11.21 -9.07 12.47
CA GLN A 189 10.96 -9.86 13.68
C GLN A 189 10.93 -11.37 13.42
N PHE A 190 10.38 -11.81 12.27
CA PHE A 190 10.01 -13.22 12.08
C PHE A 190 10.69 -13.92 10.89
N LEU A 191 11.16 -13.19 9.88
CA LEU A 191 11.67 -13.80 8.64
C LEU A 191 13.16 -13.52 8.38
N GLY A 192 13.77 -12.62 9.14
CA GLY A 192 15.20 -12.26 9.07
C GLY A 192 15.46 -10.91 8.41
N SER A 193 16.64 -10.34 8.66
CA SER A 193 16.99 -8.97 8.27
C SER A 193 16.89 -8.72 6.76
N SER A 194 17.37 -9.65 5.92
CA SER A 194 17.26 -9.56 4.46
C SER A 194 15.81 -9.48 3.97
N GLN A 195 14.84 -10.03 4.71
CA GLN A 195 13.43 -9.98 4.32
C GLN A 195 12.79 -8.61 4.56
N ALA A 196 13.48 -7.71 5.27
CA ALA A 196 13.06 -6.31 5.41
C ALA A 196 13.42 -5.45 4.19
N VAL A 197 14.24 -5.96 3.25
CA VAL A 197 14.61 -5.26 2.02
C VAL A 197 13.39 -5.00 1.11
N PRO A 198 12.55 -5.99 0.75
CA PRO A 198 11.33 -5.75 -0.03
C PRO A 198 10.39 -4.68 0.51
N PRO A 199 9.97 -4.69 1.79
CA PRO A 199 9.11 -3.63 2.31
C PRO A 199 9.80 -2.25 2.31
N ALA A 200 11.12 -2.19 2.52
CA ALA A 200 11.88 -0.94 2.41
C ALA A 200 11.89 -0.38 0.97
N CYS A 201 12.00 -1.24 -0.05
CA CYS A 201 11.86 -0.80 -1.45
C CYS A 201 10.40 -0.43 -1.78
N SER A 202 9.44 -1.23 -1.29
CA SER A 202 8.01 -1.07 -1.51
C SER A 202 7.49 0.27 -1.01
N VAL A 203 7.91 0.74 0.17
CA VAL A 203 7.39 2.00 0.72
C VAL A 203 7.71 3.20 -0.16
N VAL A 204 8.91 3.22 -0.76
CA VAL A 204 9.32 4.27 -1.70
C VAL A 204 8.54 4.12 -3.01
N ALA A 205 8.50 2.92 -3.56
CA ALA A 205 7.81 2.63 -4.82
C ALA A 205 6.31 3.01 -4.76
N MET A 206 5.59 2.51 -3.76
CA MET A 206 4.16 2.76 -3.63
C MET A 206 3.83 4.23 -3.36
N ALA A 207 4.68 4.94 -2.61
CA ALA A 207 4.46 6.35 -2.31
C ALA A 207 4.61 7.19 -3.56
N ILE A 208 5.69 6.97 -4.32
CA ILE A 208 5.93 7.66 -5.59
C ILE A 208 4.78 7.37 -6.58
N MET A 209 4.48 6.09 -6.81
CA MET A 209 3.44 5.69 -7.76
C MET A 209 2.05 6.18 -7.36
N GLY A 210 1.68 6.00 -6.08
CA GLY A 210 0.37 6.38 -5.57
C GLY A 210 0.15 7.89 -5.57
N LEU A 211 1.15 8.68 -5.18
CA LEU A 211 1.06 10.15 -5.19
C LEU A 211 1.07 10.72 -6.61
N PHE A 212 1.84 10.15 -7.53
CA PHE A 212 1.75 10.55 -8.95
C PHE A 212 0.38 10.25 -9.54
N LEU A 213 -0.16 9.05 -9.29
CA LEU A 213 -1.48 8.67 -9.77
C LEU A 213 -2.59 9.54 -9.15
N ALA A 214 -2.50 9.82 -7.85
CA ALA A 214 -3.42 10.72 -7.17
C ALA A 214 -3.35 12.14 -7.70
N SER A 215 -2.15 12.69 -7.90
CA SER A 215 -1.95 14.02 -8.50
C SER A 215 -2.52 14.09 -9.92
N PHE A 216 -2.27 13.08 -10.75
CA PHE A 216 -2.84 12.96 -12.08
C PHE A 216 -4.37 13.07 -12.06
N TRP A 217 -5.05 12.34 -11.17
CA TRP A 217 -6.50 12.44 -11.03
C TRP A 217 -6.99 13.76 -10.41
N GLY A 218 -6.21 14.33 -9.49
CA GLY A 218 -6.52 15.59 -8.80
C GLY A 218 -6.56 16.79 -9.73
N THR A 219 -5.71 16.80 -10.77
CA THR A 219 -5.71 17.85 -11.81
C THR A 219 -6.94 17.82 -12.73
N GLY A 220 -7.79 16.79 -12.62
CA GLY A 220 -9.02 16.65 -13.41
C GLY A 220 -8.89 15.72 -14.62
N ALA A 221 -7.70 15.19 -14.89
CA ALA A 221 -7.50 14.21 -15.95
C ALA A 221 -8.24 12.89 -15.64
N ARG A 222 -8.91 12.31 -16.64
CA ARG A 222 -9.53 10.98 -16.55
C ARG A 222 -8.75 9.97 -17.38
N ILE A 223 -8.73 8.71 -16.94
CA ILE A 223 -8.11 7.61 -17.71
C ILE A 223 -8.72 7.50 -19.13
N ARG A 224 -10.01 7.81 -19.26
CA ARG A 224 -10.71 7.85 -20.56
C ARG A 224 -10.09 8.88 -21.52
N ASP A 225 -9.59 10.01 -21.01
CA ASP A 225 -9.00 11.07 -21.83
C ASP A 225 -7.67 10.58 -22.45
N LEU A 226 -6.95 9.70 -21.75
CA LEU A 226 -5.74 9.06 -22.26
C LEU A 226 -6.04 8.08 -23.40
N SER A 227 -7.15 7.33 -23.31
CA SER A 227 -7.58 6.43 -24.39
C SER A 227 -7.95 7.18 -25.68
N SER A 228 -8.53 8.38 -25.56
CA SER A 228 -8.80 9.25 -26.72
C SER A 228 -7.54 9.91 -27.31
N LEU A 229 -6.47 10.08 -26.51
CA LEU A 229 -5.18 10.58 -26.99
C LEU A 229 -4.36 9.51 -27.70
N LEU A 230 -4.45 8.25 -27.26
CA LEU A 230 -3.76 7.10 -27.90
C LEU A 230 -4.48 6.57 -29.15
N MET A 231 -5.77 6.85 -29.30
CA MET A 231 -6.58 6.50 -30.48
C MET A 231 -7.14 7.78 -31.10
N PRO A 232 -6.38 8.48 -31.96
CA PRO A 232 -6.94 9.60 -32.72
C PRO A 232 -8.09 9.06 -33.56
N GLN A 233 -9.27 9.65 -33.44
CA GLN A 233 -10.37 9.40 -34.36
C GLN A 233 -9.90 9.75 -35.78
N THR A 234 -9.63 8.74 -36.60
CA THR A 234 -9.55 8.89 -38.05
C THR A 234 -10.97 9.18 -38.56
N SER A 235 -11.39 10.44 -38.47
CA SER A 235 -12.58 10.92 -39.17
C SER A 235 -12.28 10.96 -40.66
N SER A 236 -12.66 9.89 -41.36
CA SER A 236 -12.70 9.84 -42.82
C SER A 236 -13.80 10.77 -43.33
N THR A 237 -13.44 11.95 -43.84
CA THR A 237 -14.33 12.73 -44.71
C THR A 237 -14.32 12.11 -46.11
N MET A 238 -15.21 11.14 -46.36
CA MET A 238 -15.64 10.82 -47.71
C MET A 238 -16.67 11.87 -48.14
N ASN A 239 -16.22 12.91 -48.84
CA ASN A 239 -17.13 13.69 -49.68
C ASN A 239 -17.26 12.94 -51.00
N ALA A 240 -18.43 12.32 -51.19
CA ALA A 240 -18.88 11.83 -52.48
C ALA A 240 -19.18 13.04 -53.39
N SER A 241 -18.53 13.05 -54.55
CA SER A 241 -18.90 13.79 -55.76
C SER A 241 -20.03 13.10 -56.50
#